data_AF-A0A1G0KET5-F1
#
_entry.id   AF-A0A1G0KET5-F1
#
_cell.length_a   1.000
_cell.length_b   1.000
_cell.length_c   1.000
_cell.angle_alpha   90.00
_cell.angle_beta   90.00
_cell.angle_gamma   90.00
#
_symmetry.space_group_name_H-M   'P 1'
#
loop_
_entity.id
_entity.type
_entity.pdbx_description
1 polymer ?
#
loop_
_entity_poly.entity_id
_entity_poly.type
_entity_poly.pdbx_seq_one_letter_code
_entity_poly.pdbx_strand_id
1 'polypeptide(L)' 'MRGEVHVNTAESFFALLKRGLHGIYHAVSKKHLHRYLAHAEFLYNNRELEDGDRVIAAIRAADGKRLMYKEPLIA' A
#
# COMPACT_ATOMS: atom_id res chain seq x y z
N MET A 1 -14.76 29.95 16.73
CA MET A 1 -15.19 29.11 15.59
C MET A 1 -14.90 27.65 15.93
N ARG A 2 -15.91 26.79 16.12
CA ARG A 2 -15.72 25.35 15.96
C ARG A 2 -15.81 25.11 14.46
N GLY A 3 -14.67 24.91 13.80
CA GLY A 3 -14.65 24.59 12.37
C GLY A 3 -15.50 23.35 12.09
N GLU A 4 -16.11 23.28 10.92
CA GLU A 4 -16.87 22.11 10.48
C GLU A 4 -16.00 20.86 10.59
N VAL A 5 -16.35 19.97 11.52
CA VAL A 5 -15.62 18.72 11.74
C VAL A 5 -16.10 17.72 10.71
N HIS A 6 -15.23 17.32 9.79
CA HIS A 6 -15.53 16.33 8.75
C HIS A 6 -14.56 15.14 8.79
N VAL A 7 -15.04 13.98 8.38
CA VAL A 7 -14.24 12.74 8.28
C VAL A 7 -13.89 12.35 6.84
N ASN A 8 -14.14 13.25 5.89
CA ASN A 8 -13.98 13.06 4.44
C ASN A 8 -12.63 12.44 4.05
N THR A 9 -11.54 12.83 4.72
CA THR A 9 -10.19 12.30 4.46
C THR A 9 -10.12 10.80 4.75
N ALA A 10 -10.66 10.37 5.89
CA ALA A 10 -10.68 8.96 6.28
C ALA A 10 -11.60 8.15 5.36
N GLU A 11 -12.79 8.67 5.07
CA GLU A 11 -13.75 8.01 4.17
C GLU A 11 -13.18 7.81 2.77
N SER A 12 -12.52 8.84 2.22
CA SER A 12 -11.87 8.79 0.91
C SER A 12 -10.76 7.72 0.86
N PHE A 13 -9.92 7.65 1.90
CA PHE A 13 -8.89 6.61 2.02
C PHE A 13 -9.50 5.19 2.01
N PHE A 14 -10.52 4.95 2.84
CA PHE A 14 -11.16 3.63 2.90
C PHE A 14 -11.93 3.28 1.61
N ALA A 15 -12.49 4.27 0.91
CA ALA A 15 -13.11 4.06 -0.39
C ALA A 15 -12.09 3.59 -1.45
N LEU A 16 -10.88 4.15 -1.45
CA LEU A 16 -9.79 3.71 -2.33
C LEU A 16 -9.32 2.29 -1.98
N LEU A 17 -9.14 1.98 -0.70
CA LEU A 17 -8.76 0.64 -0.26
C LEU A 17 -9.77 -0.43 -0.70
N LYS A 18 -11.08 -0.16 -0.52
CA LYS A 18 -12.15 -1.08 -0.96
C LYS A 18 -12.10 -1.32 -2.48
N ARG A 19 -11.91 -0.27 -3.29
CA ARG A 19 -11.74 -0.42 -4.73
C ARG A 19 -10.51 -1.25 -5.09
N GLY A 20 -9.40 -1.06 -4.39
CA GLY A 20 -8.20 -1.89 -4.55
C GLY A 20 -8.43 -3.36 -4.24
N LEU A 21 -9.20 -3.68 -3.20
CA LEU A 21 -9.59 -5.05 -2.84
C LEU A 21 -10.41 -5.76 -3.92
N HIS A 22 -11.24 -5.02 -4.66
CA HIS A 22 -12.05 -5.59 -5.73
C HIS A 22 -11.30 -5.64 -7.08
N GLY A 23 -10.45 -4.66 -7.37
CA GLY A 23 -9.84 -4.52 -8.71
C GLY A 23 -8.38 -4.96 -8.82
N ILE A 24 -7.55 -4.68 -7.81
CA ILE A 24 -6.09 -4.87 -7.88
C ILE A 24 -5.69 -6.23 -7.31
N TYR A 25 -6.33 -6.66 -6.22
CA TYR A 25 -5.92 -7.86 -5.50
C TYR A 25 -6.77 -9.07 -5.90
N HIS A 26 -6.13 -10.10 -6.44
CA HIS A 26 -6.74 -11.40 -6.66
C HIS A 26 -6.35 -12.35 -5.51
N ALA A 27 -7.33 -12.99 -4.87
CA ALA A 27 -7.15 -13.87 -3.70
C ALA A 27 -6.62 -13.18 -2.41
N VAL A 28 -7.40 -12.21 -1.91
CA VAL A 28 -7.13 -11.54 -0.63
C VAL A 28 -7.18 -12.53 0.54
N SER A 29 -6.13 -12.57 1.35
CA SER A 29 -6.06 -13.37 2.58
C SER A 29 -5.74 -12.50 3.79
N LYS A 30 -6.33 -12.84 4.95
CA LYS A 30 -6.07 -12.17 6.23
C LYS A 30 -4.57 -12.12 6.57
N LYS A 31 -3.79 -13.12 6.17
CA LYS A 31 -2.33 -13.19 6.38
C LYS A 31 -1.58 -11.98 5.79
N HIS A 32 -2.08 -11.41 4.70
CA HIS A 32 -1.42 -10.34 3.96
C HIS A 32 -2.08 -8.98 4.12
N LEU A 33 -3.03 -8.83 5.06
CA LEU A 33 -3.79 -7.59 5.24
C LEU A 33 -2.89 -6.36 5.46
N HIS A 34 -1.84 -6.52 6.26
CA HIS A 34 -0.83 -5.49 6.49
C HIS A 34 -0.15 -5.00 5.20
N ARG A 35 0.05 -5.88 4.21
CA ARG A 35 0.66 -5.53 2.92
C ARG A 35 -0.29 -4.74 2.04
N TYR A 36 -1.57 -5.12 2.01
CA TYR A 36 -2.58 -4.39 1.25
C TYR A 36 -2.80 -2.98 1.80
N LEU A 37 -2.77 -2.83 3.14
CA LEU A 37 -2.83 -1.53 3.81
C LEU A 37 -1.60 -0.67 3.50
N ALA A 38 -0.39 -1.23 3.60
CA ALA A 38 0.84 -0.52 3.29
C ALA A 38 0.87 -0.03 1.83
N HIS A 39 0.36 -0.83 0.89
CA HIS A 39 0.24 -0.40 -0.50
C HIS A 39 -0.78 0.73 -0.68
N ALA A 40 -1.96 0.65 -0.05
CA ALA A 40 -2.96 1.71 -0.11
C ALA A 40 -2.47 3.02 0.51
N GLU A 41 -1.76 2.94 1.64
CA GLU A 41 -1.07 4.06 2.28
C GLU A 41 -0.06 4.71 1.34
N PHE A 42 0.82 3.88 0.74
CA PHE A 42 1.83 4.36 -0.19
C PHE A 42 1.19 5.12 -1.36
N LEU A 43 0.15 4.58 -1.98
CA LEU A 43 -0.55 5.23 -3.07
C LEU A 43 -1.22 6.54 -2.64
N TYR A 44 -1.86 6.57 -1.47
CA TYR A 44 -2.57 7.75 -0.98
C TYR A 44 -1.61 8.91 -0.64
N ASN A 45 -0.48 8.58 0.00
CA ASN A 45 0.52 9.56 0.40
C ASN A 45 1.31 10.11 -0.80
N ASN A 46 1.50 9.30 -1.84
CA ASN A 46 2.25 9.68 -3.06
C ASN A 46 1.33 10.03 -4.24
N ARG A 47 0.05 10.35 -3.99
CA ARG A 47 -0.95 10.60 -5.04
C ARG A 47 -0.67 11.82 -5.91
N GLU A 48 0.15 12.74 -5.41
CA GLU A 48 0.50 14.00 -6.09
C GLU A 48 1.77 13.87 -6.94
N LEU A 49 2.48 12.74 -6.82
CA LEU A 49 3.66 12.44 -7.64
C LEU A 49 3.25 11.97 -9.03
N GLU A 50 4.09 12.29 -10.02
CA GLU A 50 4.01 11.65 -11.33
C GLU A 50 4.37 10.16 -11.22
N ASP A 51 3.89 9.36 -12.17
CA ASP A 51 4.08 7.91 -12.17
C ASP A 51 5.56 7.50 -12.12
N GLY A 52 6.43 8.22 -12.84
CA GLY A 52 7.87 7.98 -12.83
C GLY A 52 8.47 8.18 -11.44
N ASP A 53 8.17 9.31 -10.80
CA ASP A 53 8.67 9.64 -9.47
C ASP A 53 8.15 8.67 -8.41
N ARG A 54 6.89 8.25 -8.53
CA ARG A 54 6.28 7.27 -7.62
C ARG A 54 6.96 5.90 -7.73
N VAL A 55 7.34 5.47 -8.94
CA VAL A 55 8.12 4.23 -9.13
C VAL A 55 9.50 4.36 -8.50
N ILE A 56 10.19 5.49 -8.69
CA ILE A 56 11.49 5.76 -8.08
C ILE A 56 11.38 5.71 -6.54
N ALA A 57 10.34 6.31 -5.96
CA ALA A 57 10.08 6.27 -4.52
C ALA A 57 9.86 4.82 -4.01
N ALA A 58 9.12 4.00 -4.75
CA ALA A 58 8.90 2.60 -4.41
C ALA A 58 10.20 1.79 -4.42
N ILE A 59 11.06 1.99 -5.42
CA ILE A 59 12.36 1.31 -5.54
C ILE A 59 13.27 1.69 -4.36
N ARG A 60 13.34 2.98 -4.03
CA ARG A 60 14.12 3.46 -2.86
C ARG A 60 13.62 2.84 -1.56
N ALA A 61 12.30 2.69 -1.39
CA ALA A 61 11.72 2.07 -0.21
C ALA A 61 11.99 0.56 -0.08
N ALA A 62 12.41 -0.09 -1.17
CA ALA A 62 12.80 -1.49 -1.20
C ALA A 62 14.29 -1.71 -0.87
N ASP A 63 15.10 -0.65 -0.79
CA ASP A 63 16.51 -0.75 -0.47
C ASP A 63 16.73 -1.43 0.89
N GLY A 64 17.76 -2.29 0.98
CA GLY A 64 18.04 -3.14 2.14
C GLY A 64 17.05 -4.29 2.40
N LYS A 65 15.91 -4.37 1.69
CA LYS A 65 14.90 -5.43 1.87
C LYS A 65 15.06 -6.53 0.82
N ARG A 66 16.14 -7.30 0.93
CA ARG A 66 16.40 -8.42 0.02
C ARG A 66 15.65 -9.68 0.45
N LEU A 67 14.79 -10.20 -0.42
CA LEU A 67 14.19 -11.53 -0.23
C LEU A 67 15.19 -12.60 -0.65
N MET A 68 15.73 -13.35 0.31
CA MET A 68 16.59 -14.51 0.03
C MET A 68 15.74 -15.78 -0.09
N TYR A 69 16.21 -16.73 -0.90
CA TYR A 69 15.64 -18.07 -0.88
C TYR A 69 15.87 -18.70 0.48
N LYS A 70 14.89 -19.49 0.93
CA LYS A 70 15.11 -20.37 2.08
C LYS A 70 16.20 -21.36 1.70
N GLU A 71 17.20 -21.54 2.55
CA GLU A 71 18.25 -22.52 2.31
C GLU A 71 17.61 -23.90 2.05
N PRO A 72 18.07 -24.62 1.02
CA PRO A 72 17.56 -25.96 0.77
C PRO A 72 17.85 -26.82 1.99
N LEU A 73 16.85 -27.54 2.47
CA LEU A 73 17.03 -28.60 3.45
C LEU A 73 17.78 -29.74 2.74
N ILE A 74 19.11 -29.66 2.74
CA ILE A 74 19.96 -30.78 2.35
C ILE A 74 19.97 -31.75 3.55
N ALA A 75 19.54 -32.98 3.31
CA ALA A 75 19.42 -34.06 4.31
C ALA A 75 20.78 -34.58 4.78
#